data_AF-A0AA40KM87-F1
#
_entry.id   AF-A0AA40KM87-F1
#
_cell.length_a   1.000
_cell.length_b   1.000
_cell.length_c   1.000
_cell.angle_alpha   90.00
_cell.angle_beta   90.00
_cell.angle_gamma   90.00
#
_symmetry.space_group_name_H-M   'P 1'
#
loop_
_entity.id
_entity.type
_entity.pdbx_description
1 polymer ?
#
loop_
_entity_poly.entity_id
_entity_poly.type
_entity_poly.pdbx_seq_one_letter_code
_entity_poly.pdbx_strand_id
1 'polypeptide(L)'
;MSTPWAKIQPVEGPTNLLEITSEQLAKSLQEKKLKKHQIETVDNANIESSEINDTDNDEVIAHMMQDQFNKEYDLMLKRTEEKFNRDSKVNITYMNYRTSLSEDQDEKDSDIDDTRDFDRFVSIEKEYASMPRCGYRKMGGKGSQIVTKHDMLMSSRINACRVLQFPPGIDTGDTGGFDVKLNNKVFNSLRAHSHAQCSRQKAKTRPHTK
;
A
#
# COMPACT_ATOMS: atom_id res chain seq x y z
N MET A 1 -21.45 8.29 -66.80
CA MET A 1 -20.19 7.57 -66.57
C MET A 1 -19.68 7.97 -65.18
N SER A 2 -19.45 7.01 -64.28
CA SER A 2 -19.08 7.24 -62.88
C SER A 2 -17.57 7.10 -62.72
N THR A 3 -16.91 8.08 -62.08
CA THR A 3 -15.45 8.13 -61.86
C THR A 3 -15.11 7.47 -60.51
N PRO A 4 -14.05 6.65 -60.39
CA PRO A 4 -13.83 5.76 -59.24
C PRO A 4 -13.04 6.38 -58.07
N TRP A 5 -12.89 7.70 -57.97
CA TRP A 5 -12.14 8.34 -56.89
C TRP A 5 -13.02 9.25 -56.02
N ALA A 6 -12.95 9.02 -54.71
CA ALA A 6 -13.62 9.83 -53.70
C ALA A 6 -13.08 11.27 -53.70
N LYS A 7 -13.97 12.25 -53.57
CA LYS A 7 -13.60 13.66 -53.41
C LYS A 7 -12.95 13.84 -52.03
N ILE A 8 -11.65 14.10 -52.01
CA ILE A 8 -10.90 14.40 -50.78
C ILE A 8 -11.24 15.84 -50.38
N GLN A 9 -11.71 16.05 -49.14
CA GLN A 9 -11.91 17.41 -48.61
C GLN A 9 -10.55 18.12 -48.49
N PRO A 10 -10.45 19.43 -48.83
CA PRO A 10 -9.22 20.17 -48.59
C PRO A 10 -8.97 20.22 -47.07
N VAL A 11 -7.81 19.73 -46.66
CA VAL A 11 -7.33 19.89 -45.28
C VAL A 11 -7.26 21.38 -45.00
N GLU A 12 -7.87 21.80 -43.88
CA GLU A 12 -7.86 23.18 -43.42
C GLU A 12 -6.42 23.71 -43.41
N GLY A 13 -6.27 25.00 -43.77
CA GLY A 13 -5.02 25.60 -44.25
C GLY A 13 -3.78 25.44 -43.36
N PRO A 14 -2.60 25.92 -43.82
CA PRO A 14 -1.35 25.75 -43.07
C PRO A 14 -1.50 26.31 -41.67
N THR A 15 -1.35 25.44 -40.66
CA THR A 15 -1.39 25.81 -39.25
C THR A 15 -0.40 26.95 -39.02
N ASN A 16 -0.89 28.07 -38.50
CA ASN A 16 -0.08 29.27 -38.35
C ASN A 16 1.06 28.96 -37.38
N LEU A 17 2.30 29.32 -37.72
CA LEU A 17 3.46 29.11 -36.84
C LEU A 17 3.24 29.72 -35.44
N LEU A 18 2.49 30.82 -35.34
CA LEU A 18 2.12 31.41 -34.06
C LEU A 18 1.28 30.46 -33.20
N GLU A 19 0.35 29.73 -33.80
CA GLU A 19 -0.51 28.78 -33.11
C GLU A 19 0.32 27.60 -32.58
N ILE A 20 1.22 27.06 -33.40
CA ILE A 20 2.15 25.97 -33.01
C ILE A 20 3.05 26.41 -31.85
N THR A 21 3.61 27.62 -31.91
CA THR A 21 4.47 28.14 -30.84
C THR A 21 3.69 28.41 -29.56
N SER A 22 2.44 28.88 -29.66
CA SER A 22 1.57 29.10 -28.50
C SER A 22 1.19 27.78 -27.81
N GLU A 23 0.91 26.73 -28.59
CA GLU A 23 0.58 25.41 -28.07
C GLU A 23 1.81 24.75 -27.41
N GLN A 24 2.99 24.87 -28.03
CA GLN A 24 4.24 24.37 -27.45
C GLN A 24 4.62 25.11 -26.15
N LEU A 25 4.42 26.43 -26.11
CA LEU A 25 4.63 27.23 -24.89
C LEU A 25 3.65 26.79 -23.78
N ALA A 26 2.37 26.63 -24.11
CA ALA A 26 1.35 26.17 -23.17
C ALA A 26 1.69 24.79 -22.58
N LYS A 27 2.10 23.83 -23.44
CA LYS A 27 2.57 22.50 -23.01
C LYS A 27 3.79 22.60 -22.09
N SER A 28 4.76 23.45 -22.41
CA SER A 28 5.97 23.62 -21.59
C SER A 28 5.66 24.20 -20.19
N LEU A 29 4.70 25.13 -20.10
CA LEU A 29 4.27 25.70 -18.83
C LEU A 29 3.49 24.69 -18.00
N GLN A 30 2.65 23.88 -18.63
CA GLN A 30 1.93 22.80 -17.96
C GLN A 30 2.88 21.73 -17.43
N GLU A 31 3.88 21.33 -18.21
CA GLU A 31 4.90 20.36 -17.79
C GLU A 31 5.76 20.89 -16.63
N LYS A 32 6.13 22.18 -16.65
CA LYS A 32 6.82 22.83 -15.53
C LYS A 32 5.98 22.85 -14.25
N LYS A 33 4.68 23.11 -14.34
CA LYS A 33 3.76 23.07 -13.19
C LYS A 33 3.66 21.65 -12.61
N LEU A 34 3.54 20.63 -13.46
CA LEU A 34 3.50 19.23 -13.05
C LEU A 34 4.81 18.78 -12.40
N LYS A 35 5.96 19.19 -12.94
CA LYS A 35 7.28 18.95 -12.34
C LYS A 35 7.42 19.63 -10.97
N LYS A 36 6.92 20.88 -10.82
CA LYS A 36 6.93 21.58 -9.54
C LYS A 36 6.10 20.83 -8.48
N HIS A 37 4.88 20.39 -8.86
CA HIS A 37 4.04 19.59 -7.97
C HIS A 37 4.69 18.26 -7.60
N GLN A 38 5.37 17.57 -8.54
CA GLN A 38 6.11 16.34 -8.22
C GLN A 38 7.25 16.57 -7.23
N ILE A 39 7.97 17.69 -7.32
CA ILE A 39 9.05 18.01 -6.38
C ILE A 39 8.47 18.34 -4.99
N GLU A 40 7.40 19.14 -4.92
CA GLU A 40 6.70 19.45 -3.67
C GLU A 40 6.12 18.19 -2.98
N THR A 41 5.69 17.17 -3.74
CA THR A 41 5.24 15.89 -3.15
C THR A 41 6.35 15.02 -2.57
N VAL A 42 7.60 15.18 -3.01
CA VAL A 42 8.75 14.38 -2.53
C VAL A 42 9.38 15.00 -1.29
N ASP A 43 9.40 16.33 -1.18
CA ASP A 43 9.97 17.04 -0.03
C ASP A 43 9.06 17.03 1.21
N ASN A 44 7.73 16.88 1.04
CA ASN A 44 6.77 16.79 2.15
C ASN A 44 6.88 15.50 3.00
N ALA A 45 7.67 14.50 2.58
CA ALA A 45 7.88 13.26 3.35
C ALA A 45 8.96 13.38 4.44
N ASN A 46 9.67 14.52 4.52
CA ASN A 46 10.79 14.71 5.43
C ASN A 46 10.71 16.07 6.16
N ILE A 47 9.73 16.23 7.05
CA ILE A 47 9.69 17.38 7.97
C ILE A 47 9.90 16.86 9.39
N GLU A 48 11.19 16.74 9.73
CA GLU A 48 11.68 16.62 11.11
C GLU A 48 11.50 17.98 11.80
N SER A 49 10.96 17.93 13.01
CA SER A 49 10.68 19.08 13.88
C SER A 49 11.90 19.97 14.08
N SER A 50 11.84 21.22 13.63
CA SER A 50 12.74 22.27 14.10
C SER A 50 11.99 23.60 14.13
N GLU A 51 11.82 24.11 15.35
CA GLU A 51 11.30 25.44 15.66
C GLU A 51 12.26 26.48 15.05
N ILE A 52 11.87 27.11 13.95
CA ILE A 52 12.61 28.19 13.30
C ILE A 52 11.60 29.21 12.77
N ASN A 53 11.44 30.33 13.49
CA ASN A 53 10.75 31.57 13.08
C ASN A 53 9.45 31.38 12.25
N ASP A 54 8.31 31.29 12.95
CA ASP A 54 6.96 30.96 12.46
C ASP A 54 6.27 32.00 11.53
N THR A 55 6.99 32.71 10.67
CA THR A 55 6.38 33.59 9.64
C THR A 55 7.03 33.52 8.25
N ASP A 56 8.14 32.80 8.10
CA ASP A 56 8.82 32.69 6.80
C ASP A 56 8.12 31.71 5.82
N ASN A 57 7.07 31.01 6.29
CA ASN A 57 6.31 30.01 5.53
C ASN A 57 4.79 30.28 5.55
N ASP A 58 4.35 31.54 5.63
CA ASP A 58 2.94 31.91 5.57
C ASP A 58 2.22 31.32 4.35
N GLU A 59 2.94 31.15 3.23
CA GLU A 59 2.44 30.47 2.04
C GLU A 59 2.05 29.01 2.32
N VAL A 60 2.89 28.26 3.06
CA VAL A 60 2.62 26.86 3.43
C VAL A 60 1.44 26.78 4.39
N ILE A 61 1.38 27.68 5.36
CA ILE A 61 0.28 27.74 6.33
C ILE A 61 -1.04 28.07 5.62
N ALA A 62 -1.04 29.04 4.70
CA ALA A 62 -2.21 29.41 3.91
C ALA A 62 -2.70 28.24 3.04
N HIS A 63 -1.78 27.52 2.38
CA HIS A 63 -2.13 26.32 1.63
C HIS A 63 -2.70 25.22 2.52
N MET A 64 -2.09 24.94 3.67
CA MET A 64 -2.60 23.98 4.63
C MET A 64 -4.01 24.35 5.12
N MET A 65 -4.23 25.62 5.47
CA MET A 65 -5.54 26.10 5.91
C MET A 65 -6.59 26.02 4.79
N GLN A 66 -6.20 26.34 3.56
CA GLN A 66 -7.09 26.24 2.40
C GLN A 66 -7.50 24.78 2.14
N ASP A 67 -6.56 23.84 2.25
CA ASP A 67 -6.84 22.41 2.10
C ASP A 67 -7.79 21.89 3.19
N GLN A 68 -7.58 22.31 4.45
CA GLN A 68 -8.50 21.98 5.55
C GLN A 68 -9.90 22.51 5.28
N PHE A 69 -10.01 23.77 4.86
CA PHE A 69 -11.29 24.39 4.54
C PHE A 69 -12.01 23.67 3.38
N ASN A 70 -11.26 23.32 2.33
CA ASN A 70 -11.79 22.57 1.20
C ASN A 70 -12.33 21.19 1.62
N LYS A 71 -11.61 20.48 2.49
CA LYS A 71 -12.06 19.19 3.05
C LYS A 71 -13.35 19.32 3.87
N GLU A 72 -13.44 20.33 4.74
CA GLU A 72 -14.64 20.57 5.54
C GLU A 72 -15.86 20.89 4.66
N TYR A 73 -15.64 21.67 3.61
CA TYR A 73 -16.67 22.00 2.63
C TYR A 73 -17.17 20.75 1.86
N ASP A 74 -16.24 19.91 1.39
CA ASP A 74 -16.57 18.67 0.69
C ASP A 74 -17.32 17.69 1.62
N LEU A 75 -16.91 17.59 2.90
CA LEU A 75 -17.61 16.80 3.92
C LEU A 75 -19.03 17.32 4.20
N MET A 76 -19.19 18.63 4.30
CA MET A 76 -20.51 19.26 4.46
C MET A 76 -21.40 18.92 3.26
N LEU A 77 -20.91 19.06 2.02
CA LEU A 77 -21.64 18.68 0.82
C LEU A 77 -22.05 17.21 0.87
N LYS A 78 -21.14 16.29 1.23
CA LYS A 78 -21.43 14.85 1.37
C LYS A 78 -22.56 14.58 2.38
N ARG A 79 -22.54 15.23 3.54
CA ARG A 79 -23.63 15.11 4.54
C ARG A 79 -24.96 15.65 4.02
N THR A 80 -24.95 16.75 3.27
CA THR A 80 -26.18 17.30 2.68
C THR A 80 -26.73 16.41 1.57
N GLU A 81 -25.86 15.83 0.74
CA GLU A 81 -26.20 14.86 -0.30
C GLU A 81 -26.87 13.63 0.31
N GLU A 82 -26.23 13.02 1.30
CA GLU A 82 -26.75 11.83 1.99
C GLU A 82 -28.09 12.13 2.67
N LYS A 83 -28.23 13.29 3.33
CA LYS A 83 -29.49 13.71 3.95
C LYS A 83 -30.61 13.87 2.93
N PHE A 84 -30.31 14.37 1.74
CA PHE A 84 -31.30 14.54 0.68
C PHE A 84 -31.69 13.21 0.02
N ASN A 85 -30.72 12.31 -0.16
CA ASN A 85 -30.91 11.05 -0.87
C ASN A 85 -31.55 9.94 -0.02
N ARG A 86 -31.54 10.04 1.33
CA ARG A 86 -31.97 8.99 2.30
C ARG A 86 -33.02 7.99 1.78
N ASP A 87 -34.24 8.45 1.53
CA ASP A 87 -35.36 7.61 1.12
C ASP A 87 -35.80 7.87 -0.34
N SER A 88 -35.00 8.64 -1.10
CA SER A 88 -35.33 9.00 -2.46
C SER A 88 -35.02 7.85 -3.42
N LYS A 89 -35.94 7.55 -4.34
CA LYS A 89 -35.70 6.57 -5.42
C LYS A 89 -34.72 7.06 -6.48
N VAL A 90 -34.42 8.36 -6.47
CA VAL A 90 -33.51 9.03 -7.39
C VAL A 90 -32.51 9.84 -6.57
N ASN A 91 -31.22 9.63 -6.81
CA ASN A 91 -30.16 10.32 -6.09
C ASN A 91 -29.68 11.54 -6.87
N ILE A 92 -29.39 12.62 -6.14
CA ILE A 92 -28.72 13.81 -6.65
C ILE A 92 -27.29 13.81 -6.12
N THR A 93 -26.33 14.21 -6.94
CA THR A 93 -24.91 14.25 -6.57
C THR A 93 -24.36 15.66 -6.69
N TYR A 94 -23.59 16.10 -5.69
CA TYR A 94 -22.98 17.44 -5.65
C TYR A 94 -21.53 17.48 -6.12
N MET A 95 -21.11 16.51 -6.96
CA MET A 95 -19.72 16.37 -7.43
C MET A 95 -19.17 17.65 -8.08
N ASN A 96 -20.01 18.35 -8.85
CA ASN A 96 -19.61 19.57 -9.55
C ASN A 96 -19.26 20.73 -8.62
N TYR A 97 -19.66 20.66 -7.35
CA TYR A 97 -19.37 21.68 -6.35
C TYR A 97 -18.17 21.32 -5.49
N ARG A 98 -17.67 20.07 -5.53
CA ARG A 98 -16.52 19.66 -4.71
C ARG A 98 -15.24 20.31 -5.22
N THR A 99 -14.41 20.75 -4.29
CA THR A 99 -13.13 21.41 -4.62
C THR A 99 -12.09 20.38 -5.06
N SER A 100 -12.20 19.14 -4.55
CA SER A 100 -11.35 18.02 -4.93
C SER A 100 -12.10 17.02 -5.83
N LEU A 101 -11.59 16.81 -7.04
CA LEU A 101 -12.02 15.77 -7.99
C LEU A 101 -11.24 14.46 -7.79
N SER A 102 -10.21 14.49 -6.96
CA SER A 102 -9.52 13.28 -6.53
C SER A 102 -10.53 12.44 -5.77
N GLU A 103 -10.88 11.30 -6.37
CA GLU A 103 -11.69 10.25 -5.76
C GLU A 103 -11.36 10.20 -4.28
N ASP A 104 -12.41 10.33 -3.46
CA ASP A 104 -12.38 9.91 -2.07
C ASP A 104 -11.80 8.48 -2.10
N GLN A 105 -10.47 8.33 -2.01
CA GLN A 105 -9.89 7.21 -1.30
C GLN A 105 -10.57 7.35 0.02
N ASP A 106 -11.65 6.57 0.19
CA ASP A 106 -12.40 6.49 1.41
C ASP A 106 -11.34 6.56 2.51
N GLU A 107 -11.28 7.69 3.22
CA GLU A 107 -10.79 7.70 4.59
C GLU A 107 -11.77 6.75 5.26
N LYS A 108 -11.43 5.48 5.10
CA LYS A 108 -12.14 4.33 5.55
C LYS A 108 -11.86 4.43 7.02
N ASP A 109 -12.77 5.17 7.67
CA ASP A 109 -12.95 5.32 9.09
C ASP A 109 -11.91 4.48 9.83
N SER A 110 -10.80 5.12 10.23
CA SER A 110 -9.69 4.42 10.88
C SER A 110 -10.07 3.85 12.26
N ASP A 111 -11.36 3.76 12.58
CA ASP A 111 -11.93 2.69 13.42
C ASP A 111 -11.78 1.28 12.81
N ILE A 112 -10.99 1.10 11.73
CA ILE A 112 -10.43 -0.20 11.39
C ILE A 112 -9.39 -0.60 12.42
N ASP A 113 -9.88 -1.11 13.55
CA ASP A 113 -9.28 -2.14 14.38
C ASP A 113 -7.74 -2.01 14.47
N ASP A 114 -7.29 -1.26 15.48
CA ASP A 114 -5.90 -1.19 15.96
C ASP A 114 -5.30 -2.59 16.27
N THR A 115 -6.11 -3.66 16.13
CA THR A 115 -5.75 -5.07 16.23
C THR A 115 -5.42 -5.74 14.88
N ARG A 116 -5.46 -5.02 13.74
CA ARG A 116 -4.94 -5.58 12.48
C ARG A 116 -3.43 -5.68 12.59
N ASP A 117 -2.98 -6.84 13.07
CA ASP A 117 -1.57 -7.16 13.19
C ASP A 117 -0.86 -6.85 11.86
N PHE A 118 -0.09 -5.75 11.86
CA PHE A 118 0.65 -5.25 10.70
C PHE A 118 1.62 -6.31 10.16
N ASP A 119 2.03 -7.24 11.03
CA ASP A 119 2.79 -8.43 10.70
C ASP A 119 2.07 -9.70 11.15
N ARG A 120 1.64 -10.49 10.16
CA ARG A 120 0.99 -11.79 10.36
C ARG A 120 1.88 -12.77 11.13
N PHE A 121 3.20 -12.69 11.01
CA PHE A 121 4.14 -13.58 11.70
C PHE A 121 4.16 -13.32 13.20
N VAL A 122 4.11 -12.06 13.63
CA VAL A 122 4.05 -11.68 15.05
C VAL A 122 2.77 -12.22 15.69
N SER A 123 1.63 -12.14 15.00
CA SER A 123 0.37 -12.74 15.45
C SER A 123 0.50 -14.24 15.71
N ILE A 124 1.10 -14.95 14.75
CA ILE A 124 1.24 -16.40 14.78
C ILE A 124 2.16 -16.82 15.94
N GLU A 125 3.26 -16.11 16.16
CA GLU A 125 4.15 -16.37 17.28
C GLU A 125 3.47 -16.11 18.62
N LYS A 126 2.69 -15.02 18.73
CA LYS A 126 1.89 -14.71 19.92
C LYS A 126 0.81 -15.77 20.18
N GLU A 127 0.12 -16.23 19.13
CA GLU A 127 -0.87 -17.31 19.21
C GLU A 127 -0.22 -18.60 19.74
N TYR A 128 0.93 -18.98 19.21
CA TYR A 128 1.66 -20.17 19.64
C TYR A 128 2.18 -20.05 21.09
N ALA A 129 2.70 -18.89 21.48
CA ALA A 129 3.17 -18.62 22.83
C ALA A 129 2.02 -18.61 23.85
N SER A 130 0.82 -18.20 23.44
CA SER A 130 -0.38 -18.16 24.28
C SER A 130 -0.99 -19.54 24.60
N MET A 131 -0.37 -20.64 24.13
CA MET A 131 -0.83 -21.99 24.46
C MET A 131 -0.50 -22.34 25.93
N PRO A 132 -1.48 -22.77 26.72
CA PRO A 132 -1.30 -23.08 28.13
C PRO A 132 -0.35 -24.27 28.33
N ARG A 133 0.19 -24.40 29.55
CA ARG A 133 1.14 -25.46 29.93
C ARG A 133 0.57 -26.87 29.76
N CYS A 134 -0.75 -27.04 29.75
CA CYS A 134 -1.42 -28.31 29.47
C CYS A 134 -1.33 -28.75 27.98
N GLY A 135 -0.79 -27.91 27.09
CA GLY A 135 -0.43 -28.28 25.72
C GLY A 135 -1.55 -28.16 24.68
N TYR A 136 -2.75 -27.76 25.08
CA TYR A 136 -3.89 -27.60 24.18
C TYR A 136 -4.83 -26.47 24.60
N ARG A 137 -5.58 -25.91 23.65
CA ARG A 137 -6.63 -24.91 23.86
C ARG A 137 -7.94 -25.43 23.30
N LYS A 138 -9.05 -25.17 23.99
CA LYS A 138 -10.40 -25.39 23.48
C LYS A 138 -10.90 -24.10 22.84
N MET A 139 -11.17 -24.11 21.54
CA MET A 139 -11.81 -23.00 20.84
C MET A 139 -13.34 -23.19 20.89
N GLY A 140 -14.05 -22.23 21.49
CA GLY A 140 -15.52 -22.18 21.53
C GLY A 140 -16.21 -22.93 22.68
N GLY A 141 -17.52 -22.70 22.82
CA GLY A 141 -18.43 -23.38 23.76
C GLY A 141 -18.88 -24.77 23.29
N LYS A 142 -20.04 -25.27 23.78
CA LYS A 142 -20.61 -26.63 23.55
C LYS A 142 -20.29 -27.17 22.14
N GLY A 143 -19.33 -28.10 22.05
CA GLY A 143 -18.76 -28.60 20.78
C GLY A 143 -17.30 -28.20 20.50
N SER A 144 -16.57 -27.75 21.52
CA SER A 144 -15.24 -27.13 21.38
C SER A 144 -14.22 -27.96 20.59
N GLN A 145 -13.69 -27.38 19.51
CA GLN A 145 -12.54 -27.92 18.78
C GLN A 145 -11.27 -27.74 19.62
N ILE A 146 -10.48 -28.80 19.78
CA ILE A 146 -9.23 -28.77 20.53
C ILE A 146 -8.09 -28.47 19.56
N VAL A 147 -7.41 -27.35 19.77
CA VAL A 147 -6.20 -26.98 19.04
C VAL A 147 -4.99 -27.31 19.91
N THR A 148 -4.02 -28.02 19.34
CA THR A 148 -2.78 -28.40 20.03
C THR A 148 -1.57 -27.77 19.35
N LYS A 149 -0.41 -27.80 20.01
CA LYS A 149 0.87 -27.38 19.41
C LYS A 149 1.23 -28.18 18.16
N HIS A 150 0.65 -29.37 18.00
CA HIS A 150 0.91 -30.29 16.91
C HIS A 150 -0.17 -30.28 15.83
N ASP A 151 -1.12 -29.34 15.91
CA ASP A 151 -2.07 -29.14 14.82
C ASP A 151 -1.32 -28.79 13.53
N MET A 152 -1.74 -29.38 12.40
CA MET A 152 -1.06 -29.25 11.12
C MET A 152 -0.95 -27.80 10.68
N LEU A 153 -2.02 -27.01 10.86
CA LEU A 153 -2.03 -25.59 10.48
C LEU A 153 -1.10 -24.76 11.36
N MET A 154 -1.12 -24.99 12.68
CA MET A 154 -0.26 -24.30 13.63
C MET A 154 1.21 -24.62 13.38
N SER A 155 1.54 -25.91 13.24
CA SER A 155 2.90 -26.34 12.93
C SER A 155 3.37 -25.79 11.58
N SER A 156 2.49 -25.73 10.57
CA SER A 156 2.87 -25.24 9.24
C SER A 156 3.17 -23.74 9.22
N ARG A 157 2.38 -22.94 9.96
CA ARG A 157 2.62 -21.50 10.12
C ARG A 157 3.90 -21.23 10.90
N ILE A 158 4.11 -21.94 12.00
CA ILE A 158 5.33 -21.80 12.81
C ILE A 158 6.58 -22.25 12.06
N ASN A 159 6.47 -23.27 11.21
CA ASN A 159 7.57 -23.64 10.32
C ASN A 159 7.92 -22.50 9.37
N ALA A 160 6.92 -21.81 8.80
CA ALA A 160 7.16 -20.65 7.93
C ALA A 160 7.90 -19.53 8.69
N CYS A 161 7.47 -19.18 9.93
CA CYS A 161 8.20 -18.22 10.77
C CYS A 161 9.67 -18.64 10.97
N ARG A 162 9.90 -19.93 11.26
CA ARG A 162 11.24 -20.46 11.56
C ARG A 162 12.18 -20.50 10.35
N VAL A 163 11.66 -20.53 9.12
CA VAL A 163 12.49 -20.51 7.91
C VAL A 163 13.27 -19.20 7.80
N LEU A 164 12.68 -18.08 8.23
CA LEU A 164 13.34 -16.77 8.25
C LEU A 164 14.60 -16.75 9.12
N GLN A 165 14.69 -17.67 10.08
CA GLN A 165 15.82 -17.79 11.03
C GLN A 165 16.89 -18.80 10.59
N PHE A 166 16.76 -19.42 9.41
CA PHE A 166 17.72 -20.41 8.94
C PHE A 166 19.04 -19.76 8.50
N PRO A 167 20.21 -20.22 8.97
CA PRO A 167 21.51 -19.77 8.44
C PRO A 167 21.76 -20.38 7.05
N PRO A 168 22.41 -19.71 6.08
CA PRO A 168 23.03 -18.36 6.10
C PRO A 168 22.06 -17.19 5.86
N GLY A 169 20.76 -17.36 6.14
CA GLY A 169 19.68 -16.49 5.69
C GLY A 169 19.12 -17.04 4.38
N ILE A 170 17.86 -17.44 4.37
CA ILE A 170 17.17 -17.83 3.14
C ILE A 170 16.26 -16.67 2.75
N ASP A 171 16.55 -16.05 1.61
CA ASP A 171 15.74 -14.97 1.07
C ASP A 171 14.37 -15.51 0.70
N THR A 172 13.41 -15.32 1.60
CA THR A 172 12.05 -15.84 1.46
C THR A 172 11.13 -14.83 0.72
N GLY A 173 11.64 -13.61 0.47
CA GLY A 173 10.88 -12.52 -0.15
C GLY A 173 9.94 -11.81 0.81
N ASP A 174 9.03 -10.99 0.28
CA ASP A 174 7.96 -10.38 1.08
C ASP A 174 6.87 -11.42 1.36
N THR A 175 6.85 -11.89 2.60
CA THR A 175 5.84 -12.82 3.10
C THR A 175 4.88 -12.18 4.10
N GLY A 176 4.94 -10.86 4.32
CA GLY A 176 4.13 -10.18 5.32
C GLY A 176 2.64 -10.10 4.95
N GLY A 177 2.35 -10.02 3.65
CA GLY A 177 0.99 -9.80 3.13
C GLY A 177 0.07 -11.02 3.05
N PHE A 178 0.55 -12.24 3.31
CA PHE A 178 -0.25 -13.47 3.18
C PHE A 178 0.08 -14.55 4.22
N ASP A 179 -0.89 -15.43 4.51
CA ASP A 179 -0.78 -16.50 5.53
C ASP A 179 0.11 -17.66 5.04
N VAL A 180 1.43 -17.49 5.12
CA VAL A 180 2.42 -18.47 4.66
C VAL A 180 2.37 -19.74 5.51
N LYS A 181 2.26 -20.89 4.84
CA LYS A 181 2.22 -22.22 5.48
C LYS A 181 3.24 -23.12 4.83
N LEU A 182 4.07 -23.77 5.65
CA LEU A 182 5.13 -24.62 5.17
C LEU A 182 5.01 -26.03 5.75
N ASN A 183 4.83 -27.01 4.87
CA ASN A 183 4.69 -28.41 5.24
C ASN A 183 5.95 -28.90 5.97
N ASN A 184 5.77 -29.70 7.03
CA ASN A 184 6.84 -30.35 7.80
C ASN A 184 7.90 -31.03 6.92
N LYS A 185 7.49 -31.72 5.83
CA LYS A 185 8.45 -32.37 4.92
C LYS A 185 9.38 -31.36 4.24
N VAL A 186 8.81 -30.24 3.77
CA VAL A 186 9.56 -29.16 3.12
C VAL A 186 10.46 -28.47 4.14
N PHE A 187 9.94 -28.19 5.34
CA PHE A 187 10.69 -27.55 6.43
C PHE A 187 11.94 -28.35 6.79
N ASN A 188 11.78 -29.66 6.99
CA ASN A 188 12.87 -30.56 7.36
C ASN A 188 13.92 -30.68 6.26
N SER A 189 13.49 -30.74 5.00
CA SER A 189 14.40 -30.74 3.86
C SER A 189 15.20 -29.44 3.80
N LEU A 190 14.52 -28.29 3.90
CA LEU A 190 15.16 -26.98 3.88
C LEU A 190 16.14 -26.79 5.04
N ARG A 191 15.78 -27.25 6.24
CA ARG A 191 16.64 -27.25 7.42
C ARG A 191 17.90 -28.09 7.20
N ALA A 192 17.77 -29.28 6.61
CA ALA A 192 18.91 -30.14 6.31
C ALA A 192 19.85 -29.48 5.29
N HIS A 193 19.30 -28.86 4.25
CA HIS A 193 20.07 -28.11 3.26
C HIS A 193 20.79 -26.89 3.85
N SER A 194 20.11 -26.11 4.68
CA SER A 194 20.66 -24.97 5.42
C SER A 194 21.87 -25.39 6.29
N HIS A 195 21.73 -26.45 7.09
CA HIS A 195 22.83 -26.95 7.91
C HIS A 195 23.98 -27.51 7.06
N ALA A 196 23.69 -28.23 5.97
CA ALA A 196 24.71 -28.76 5.07
C ALA A 196 25.50 -27.63 4.38
N GLN A 197 24.84 -26.57 3.94
CA GLN A 197 25.48 -25.35 3.41
C GLN A 197 26.40 -24.71 4.45
N CYS A 198 25.91 -24.51 5.68
CA CYS A 198 26.71 -23.94 6.76
C CYS A 198 27.96 -24.79 7.06
N SER A 199 27.82 -26.12 7.10
CA SER A 199 28.94 -27.04 7.29
C SER A 199 29.98 -26.94 6.16
N ARG A 200 29.52 -26.91 4.90
CA ARG A 200 30.39 -26.74 3.72
C ARG A 200 31.13 -25.41 3.74
N GLN A 201 30.47 -24.31 4.12
CA GLN A 201 31.11 -23.00 4.25
C GLN A 201 32.18 -23.01 5.34
N LYS A 202 31.89 -23.59 6.51
CA LYS A 202 32.86 -23.75 7.61
C LYS A 202 34.07 -24.62 7.25
N ALA A 203 33.87 -25.64 6.42
CA ALA A 203 34.97 -26.48 5.94
C ALA A 203 35.88 -25.74 4.94
N LYS A 204 35.31 -24.85 4.10
CA LYS A 204 36.08 -24.03 3.15
C LYS A 204 36.93 -22.95 3.84
N THR A 205 36.49 -22.42 4.97
CA THR A 205 37.19 -21.35 5.70
C THR A 205 38.28 -21.85 6.65
N ARG A 206 38.38 -23.17 6.88
CA ARG A 206 39.51 -23.74 7.61
C ARG A 206 40.67 -23.97 6.62
N PRO A 207 41.74 -23.17 6.65
CA PRO A 207 42.91 -23.47 5.85
C PRO A 207 43.45 -24.83 6.31
N HIS A 208 43.75 -25.70 5.35
CA HIS A 208 44.41 -26.97 5.62
C HIS A 208 45.80 -26.65 6.17
N THR A 209 45.95 -26.63 7.49
CA THR A 209 47.26 -26.61 8.13
C THR A 209 47.99 -27.86 7.66
N LYS A 210 49.06 -27.66 6.88
CA LYS A 210 50.05 -28.67 6.55
C LYS A 210 51.19 -28.58 7.56
#